data_AF-A0A0G0NYU7-F1
#
_entry.id   AF-A0A0G0NYU7-F1
#
_cell.length_a   1.000
_cell.length_b   1.000
_cell.length_c   1.000
_cell.angle_alpha   90.00
_cell.angle_beta   90.00
_cell.angle_gamma   90.00
#
_symmetry.space_group_name_H-M   'P 1'
#
loop_
_entity.id
_entity.type
_entity.pdbx_description
1 polymer ?
#
loop_
_entity_poly.entity_id
_entity_poly.type
_entity_poly.pdbx_seq_one_letter_code
_entity_poly.pdbx_strand_id
1 'polypeptide(L)'
;MKEGNNFEQPKNKEEENKFKIIASKNFEELYQTLDKVGGLNGSKKSYEASELKEIIDKVRGGKLDISYITRTDGLRDKVESLIKTKESAPENKEEIKKDPNNFKIETLEETESKEILVRTEIHGDDFNGQLLTKEILEKEDLIPKYKIGMDNSVNCYLSKGYDIGQGRIAVIAYVEKDGKIKACSYYRSNSQGVWRYLPDYTVNENGKMKWYGKGYGEESLTLPIVTQKALSKIISNLPIIKTEESPELIFAGTTKKFGKFDADYYEETKEESKKLSNLNYKEERKTPPEQIQLKKEETPDFSTVLANWEEVTSLYGKISIEVFPSKDGILKFMFCKDSVGRVWIGGIEDNSEIQSTGLRKTWIDGGDLSTPAYEYPIQIEEYGNPEVIKVVGRTMYIDAYENYLKKIPIIKEYLKTRVKKDEESANKTVESKLTIGNSKNFIELYQALEQIGGVQGSKQFYSASQLKDIIERVRKGELNINYVTNTHSLRDKVIDLIGIEELKR
;
A
#
# COMPACT_ATOMS: atom_id res chain seq x y z
N MET A 1 -12.11 -13.52 42.37
CA MET A 1 -11.70 -12.67 43.51
C MET A 1 -10.52 -11.84 43.04
N LYS A 2 -10.66 -10.51 42.97
CA LYS A 2 -9.54 -9.62 42.63
C LYS A 2 -8.80 -9.33 43.94
N GLU A 3 -7.56 -9.79 44.06
CA GLU A 3 -6.66 -9.34 45.12
C GLU A 3 -6.42 -7.84 44.92
N GLY A 4 -6.97 -7.03 45.82
CA GLY A 4 -6.72 -5.60 45.84
C GLY A 4 -5.32 -5.36 46.41
N ASN A 5 -4.39 -4.90 45.57
CA ASN A 5 -3.12 -4.36 46.04
C ASN A 5 -3.39 -3.10 46.87
N ASN A 6 -3.30 -3.24 48.19
CA ASN A 6 -3.33 -2.13 49.14
C ASN A 6 -1.98 -1.41 49.06
N PHE A 7 -1.91 -0.33 48.29
CA PHE A 7 -0.74 0.54 48.27
C PHE A 7 -0.76 1.44 49.51
N GLU A 8 0.18 1.24 50.44
CA GLU A 8 0.43 2.19 51.53
C GLU A 8 0.75 3.57 50.95
N GLN A 9 0.17 4.62 51.53
CA GLN A 9 0.50 6.00 51.14
C GLN A 9 1.97 6.32 51.51
N PRO A 10 2.69 7.06 50.65
CA PRO A 10 4.10 7.40 50.88
C PRO A 10 4.25 8.22 52.16
N LYS A 11 5.24 7.86 52.99
CA LYS A 11 5.50 8.45 54.31
C LYS A 11 6.36 9.71 54.24
N ASN A 12 6.99 9.98 53.10
CA ASN A 12 7.79 11.18 52.88
C ASN A 12 7.82 11.61 51.39
N LYS A 13 8.36 12.81 51.13
CA LYS A 13 8.46 13.41 49.79
C LYS A 13 9.32 12.60 48.82
N GLU A 14 10.33 11.88 49.31
CA GLU A 14 11.18 11.03 48.48
C GLU A 14 10.42 9.80 47.97
N GLU A 15 9.65 9.14 48.83
CA GLU A 15 8.77 8.03 48.45
C GLU A 15 7.67 8.48 47.46
N GLU A 16 7.13 9.69 47.63
CA GLU A 16 6.15 10.25 46.70
C GLU A 16 6.76 10.48 45.29
N ASN A 17 7.98 11.00 45.23
CA ASN A 17 8.69 11.22 43.96
C ASN A 17 8.99 9.90 43.24
N LYS A 18 9.46 8.90 43.97
CA LYS A 18 9.66 7.54 43.47
C LYS A 18 8.38 6.95 42.89
N PHE A 19 7.26 7.12 43.58
CA PHE A 19 5.97 6.62 43.11
C PHE A 19 5.55 7.29 41.79
N LYS A 20 5.73 8.62 41.67
CA LYS A 20 5.40 9.38 40.44
C LYS A 20 6.26 8.95 39.25
N ILE A 21 7.57 8.73 39.45
CA ILE A 21 8.47 8.25 38.40
C ILE A 21 8.00 6.89 37.89
N ILE A 22 7.80 5.93 38.80
CA ILE A 22 7.37 4.56 38.45
C ILE A 22 5.98 4.56 37.78
N ALA A 23 5.09 5.47 38.17
CA ALA A 23 3.73 5.58 37.65
C ALA A 23 3.62 6.21 36.25
N SER A 24 4.67 6.85 35.73
CA SER A 24 4.63 7.57 34.43
C SER A 24 4.31 6.61 33.27
N LYS A 25 3.37 6.91 32.38
CA LYS A 25 2.94 5.93 31.35
C LYS A 25 3.74 6.00 30.06
N ASN A 26 4.40 7.13 29.81
CA ASN A 26 5.16 7.42 28.61
C ASN A 26 6.33 8.36 28.97
N PHE A 27 7.20 8.66 27.99
CA PHE A 27 8.35 9.54 28.20
C PHE A 27 7.96 10.99 28.52
N GLU A 28 6.85 11.48 27.97
CA GLU A 28 6.38 12.85 28.22
C GLU A 28 5.97 13.05 29.69
N GLU A 29 5.18 12.12 30.23
CA GLU A 29 4.81 12.10 31.65
C GLU A 29 6.04 11.95 32.55
N LEU A 30 7.01 11.12 32.14
CA LEU A 30 8.26 10.95 32.87
C LEU A 30 9.07 12.26 32.90
N TYR A 31 9.15 12.99 31.78
CA TYR A 31 9.86 14.26 31.68
C TYR A 31 9.23 15.34 32.53
N GLN A 32 7.89 15.45 32.51
CA GLN A 32 7.16 16.38 33.38
C GLN A 32 7.34 16.02 34.86
N THR A 33 7.44 14.73 35.18
CA THR A 33 7.72 14.28 36.55
C THR A 33 9.12 14.70 36.98
N LEU A 34 10.14 14.49 36.15
CA LEU A 34 11.52 14.88 36.44
C LEU A 34 11.65 16.40 36.67
N ASP A 35 10.94 17.23 35.91
CA ASP A 35 10.92 18.68 36.12
C ASP A 35 10.36 19.06 37.50
N LYS A 36 9.29 18.38 37.93
CA LYS A 36 8.66 18.63 39.24
C LYS A 36 9.52 18.16 40.41
N VAL A 37 10.27 17.08 40.22
CA VAL A 37 11.20 16.55 41.23
C VAL A 37 12.44 17.44 41.35
N GLY A 38 12.86 18.08 40.26
CA GLY A 38 13.99 19.01 40.24
C GLY A 38 15.36 18.33 40.22
N GLY A 39 15.44 17.08 39.75
CA GLY A 39 16.68 16.30 39.70
C GLY A 39 16.69 15.08 40.62
N LEU A 40 17.77 14.29 40.59
CA LEU A 40 17.92 13.09 41.42
C LEU A 40 19.35 12.98 41.97
N ASN A 41 19.47 12.50 43.21
CA ASN A 41 20.76 12.18 43.82
C ASN A 41 21.16 10.75 43.46
N GLY A 42 22.10 10.59 42.53
CA GLY A 42 22.72 9.32 42.23
C GLY A 42 23.78 8.91 43.25
N SER A 43 24.25 7.67 43.17
CA SER A 43 25.29 7.16 44.09
C SER A 43 26.65 7.84 43.95
N LYS A 44 26.91 8.51 42.81
CA LYS A 44 28.19 9.20 42.53
C LYS A 44 28.08 10.72 42.44
N LYS A 45 26.93 11.25 42.03
CA LYS A 45 26.67 12.69 41.89
C LYS A 45 25.17 12.97 41.85
N SER A 46 24.82 14.22 42.08
CA SER A 46 23.48 14.77 41.80
C SER A 46 23.32 15.06 40.32
N TYR A 47 22.10 14.87 39.80
CA TYR A 47 21.74 15.11 38.41
C TYR A 47 20.57 16.09 38.36
N GLU A 48 20.69 17.12 37.51
CA GLU A 48 19.59 18.03 37.21
C GLU A 48 18.56 17.35 36.28
N ALA A 49 17.31 17.81 36.32
CA ALA A 49 16.23 17.24 35.49
C ALA A 49 16.55 17.30 33.99
N SER A 50 17.15 18.39 33.51
CA SER A 50 17.56 18.57 32.11
C SER A 50 18.64 17.56 31.70
N GLU A 51 19.63 17.32 32.55
CA GLU A 51 20.69 16.34 32.31
C GLU A 51 20.12 14.92 32.21
N LEU A 52 19.20 14.55 33.11
CA LEU A 52 18.54 13.24 33.07
C LEU A 52 17.76 13.04 31.78
N LYS A 53 17.00 14.04 31.32
CA LYS A 53 16.27 13.99 30.04
C LYS A 53 17.20 13.77 28.86
N GLU A 54 18.32 14.49 28.81
CA GLU A 54 19.31 14.34 27.74
C GLU A 54 19.92 12.92 27.71
N ILE A 55 20.26 12.37 28.90
CA ILE A 55 20.76 10.99 29.01
C ILE A 55 19.68 10.00 28.55
N ILE A 56 18.42 10.18 28.97
CA ILE A 56 17.30 9.32 28.56
C ILE A 56 17.10 9.36 27.04
N ASP A 57 17.14 10.53 26.41
CA ASP A 57 17.00 10.66 24.96
C ASP A 57 18.17 9.99 24.21
N LYS A 58 19.40 10.13 24.73
CA LYS A 58 20.58 9.44 24.18
C LYS A 58 20.46 7.92 24.29
N VAL A 59 19.96 7.40 25.42
CA VAL A 59 19.71 5.97 25.59
C VAL A 59 18.59 5.50 24.65
N ARG A 60 17.48 6.24 24.58
CA ARG A 60 16.35 5.95 23.68
C ARG A 60 16.76 5.94 22.22
N GLY A 61 17.73 6.77 21.84
CA GLY A 61 18.31 6.82 20.49
C GLY A 61 19.44 5.81 20.25
N GLY A 62 19.73 4.91 21.19
CA GLY A 62 20.79 3.90 21.07
C GLY A 62 22.22 4.47 21.13
N LYS A 63 22.39 5.75 21.50
CA LYS A 63 23.69 6.42 21.59
C LYS A 63 24.40 6.16 22.91
N LEU A 64 23.65 5.80 23.95
CA LEU A 64 24.16 5.41 25.27
C LEU A 64 23.50 4.12 25.73
N ASP A 65 24.22 3.36 26.55
CA ASP A 65 23.67 2.19 27.21
C ASP A 65 22.73 2.58 28.38
N ILE A 66 21.72 1.76 28.66
CA ILE A 66 20.75 1.99 29.75
C ILE A 66 21.43 2.16 31.12
N SER A 67 22.65 1.63 31.29
CA SER A 67 23.47 1.77 32.50
C SER A 67 23.91 3.21 32.82
N TYR A 68 23.82 4.14 31.86
CA TYR A 68 24.11 5.56 32.09
C TYR A 68 23.02 6.27 32.90
N ILE A 69 21.81 5.72 32.98
CA ILE A 69 20.69 6.28 33.76
C ILE A 69 20.81 5.84 35.21
N THR A 70 20.65 6.75 36.17
CA THR A 70 20.69 6.39 37.60
C THR A 70 19.58 5.40 37.99
N ARG A 71 19.87 4.48 38.91
CA ARG A 71 18.87 3.59 39.52
C ARG A 71 18.05 4.26 40.63
N THR A 72 18.43 5.48 41.03
CA THR A 72 17.70 6.27 42.04
C THR A 72 16.22 6.34 41.67
N ASP A 73 15.36 6.09 42.65
CA ASP A 73 13.90 6.15 42.53
C ASP A 73 13.28 5.29 41.42
N GLY A 74 13.99 4.25 40.97
CA GLY A 74 13.51 3.32 39.94
C GLY A 74 13.51 3.92 38.52
N LEU A 75 14.19 5.05 38.30
CA LEU A 75 14.20 5.73 37.00
C LEU A 75 14.72 4.83 35.88
N ARG A 76 15.85 4.13 36.08
CA ARG A 76 16.42 3.22 35.07
C ARG A 76 15.43 2.13 34.66
N ASP A 77 14.87 1.42 35.63
CA ASP A 77 13.93 0.33 35.39
C ASP A 77 12.68 0.86 34.68
N LYS A 78 12.25 2.07 35.04
CA LYS A 78 11.15 2.72 34.38
C LYS A 78 11.45 3.03 32.92
N VAL A 79 12.59 3.64 32.62
CA VAL A 79 13.01 3.93 31.25
C VAL A 79 13.14 2.66 30.44
N GLU A 80 13.77 1.62 30.99
CA GLU A 80 13.87 0.31 30.35
C GLU A 80 12.49 -0.27 30.05
N SER A 81 11.55 -0.19 30.99
CA SER A 81 10.17 -0.63 30.77
C SER A 81 9.49 0.16 29.66
N LEU A 82 9.70 1.48 29.56
CA LEU A 82 9.12 2.31 28.51
C LEU A 82 9.74 2.03 27.13
N ILE A 83 11.04 1.73 27.06
CA ILE A 83 11.70 1.29 25.82
C ILE A 83 11.16 -0.07 25.38
N LYS A 84 11.14 -1.05 26.28
CA LYS A 84 10.58 -2.38 26.00
C LYS A 84 9.10 -2.30 25.65
N THR A 85 8.34 -1.44 26.31
CA THR A 85 6.92 -1.21 25.97
C THR A 85 6.79 -0.52 24.62
N LYS A 86 7.73 0.32 24.17
CA LYS A 86 7.72 0.82 22.79
C LYS A 86 8.05 -0.29 21.77
N GLU A 87 8.92 -1.23 22.16
CA GLU A 87 9.29 -2.38 21.32
C GLU A 87 8.26 -3.51 21.33
N SER A 88 7.40 -3.60 22.37
CA SER A 88 6.43 -4.69 22.58
C SER A 88 4.96 -4.24 22.66
N ALA A 89 4.68 -2.95 22.84
CA ALA A 89 3.35 -2.43 22.56
C ALA A 89 3.18 -2.46 21.05
N PRO A 90 2.12 -3.08 20.53
CA PRO A 90 1.77 -2.87 19.14
C PRO A 90 1.54 -1.37 19.00
N GLU A 91 2.41 -0.68 18.26
CA GLU A 91 2.15 0.68 17.80
C GLU A 91 0.73 0.69 17.27
N ASN A 92 -0.16 1.31 18.06
CA ASN A 92 -1.47 1.76 17.66
C ASN A 92 -2.25 0.79 16.74
N LYS A 93 -2.82 -0.30 17.29
CA LYS A 93 -3.76 -1.17 16.55
C LYS A 93 -4.94 -0.40 15.92
N GLU A 94 -5.22 0.82 16.36
CA GLU A 94 -6.20 1.70 15.71
C GLU A 94 -5.66 2.39 14.44
N GLU A 95 -4.36 2.64 14.34
CA GLU A 95 -3.74 3.24 13.15
C GLU A 95 -3.53 2.22 12.02
N ILE A 96 -3.41 0.93 12.38
CA ILE A 96 -3.40 -0.21 11.45
C ILE A 96 -4.73 -0.35 10.68
N LYS A 97 -5.80 0.35 11.11
CA LYS A 97 -7.11 0.36 10.42
C LYS A 97 -7.35 1.56 9.52
N LYS A 98 -6.31 2.31 9.10
CA LYS A 98 -6.50 3.19 7.94
C LYS A 98 -6.77 2.33 6.73
N ASP A 99 -8.06 2.21 6.40
CA ASP A 99 -8.55 1.51 5.22
C ASP A 99 -7.84 2.10 4.00
N PRO A 100 -6.95 1.35 3.31
CA PRO A 100 -6.29 1.85 2.11
C PRO A 100 -7.29 2.04 0.95
N ASN A 101 -8.59 1.75 1.13
CA ASN A 101 -9.64 2.26 0.25
C ASN A 101 -10.01 3.72 0.49
N ASN A 102 -9.82 4.24 1.70
CA ASN A 102 -10.26 5.56 2.10
C ASN A 102 -9.15 6.61 1.94
N PHE A 103 -8.56 6.67 0.75
CA PHE A 103 -7.71 7.79 0.35
C PHE A 103 -8.43 8.63 -0.70
N LYS A 104 -8.18 9.93 -0.67
CA LYS A 104 -8.72 10.90 -1.63
C LYS A 104 -7.61 11.31 -2.60
N ILE A 105 -7.95 11.32 -3.88
CA ILE A 105 -7.13 11.96 -4.92
C ILE A 105 -7.75 13.33 -5.15
N GLU A 106 -7.01 14.37 -4.86
CA GLU A 106 -7.44 15.75 -5.11
C GLU A 106 -6.80 16.25 -6.39
N THR A 107 -7.58 16.87 -7.28
CA THR A 107 -7.03 17.60 -8.43
C THR A 107 -6.61 18.98 -7.95
N LEU A 108 -5.40 19.39 -8.31
CA LEU A 108 -4.84 20.68 -7.94
C LEU A 108 -5.27 21.76 -8.93
N GLU A 109 -5.50 22.96 -8.40
CA GLU A 109 -5.64 24.17 -9.20
C GLU A 109 -4.27 24.62 -9.74
N GLU A 110 -4.26 25.30 -10.88
CA GLU A 110 -3.01 25.69 -11.55
C GLU A 110 -2.08 26.54 -10.67
N THR A 111 -2.63 27.43 -9.85
CA THR A 111 -1.85 28.25 -8.92
C THR A 111 -1.17 27.42 -7.85
N GLU A 112 -1.88 26.45 -7.25
CA GLU A 112 -1.33 25.54 -6.25
C GLU A 112 -0.24 24.64 -6.86
N SER A 113 -0.47 24.12 -8.07
CA SER A 113 0.51 23.35 -8.83
C SER A 113 1.83 24.11 -9.03
N LYS A 114 1.75 25.39 -9.40
CA LYS A 114 2.93 26.24 -9.62
C LYS A 114 3.65 26.55 -8.31
N GLU A 115 2.92 26.83 -7.23
CA GLU A 115 3.51 27.05 -5.90
C GLU A 115 4.29 25.82 -5.40
N ILE A 116 3.73 24.62 -5.58
CA ILE A 116 4.41 23.36 -5.24
C ILE A 116 5.66 23.19 -6.10
N LEU A 117 5.58 23.42 -7.42
CA LEU A 117 6.73 23.30 -8.31
C LEU A 117 7.85 24.29 -7.93
N VAL A 118 7.50 25.54 -7.59
CA VAL A 118 8.47 26.55 -7.15
C VAL A 118 9.21 26.11 -5.88
N ARG A 119 8.52 25.47 -4.93
CA ARG A 119 9.12 24.96 -3.69
C ARG A 119 9.89 23.65 -3.85
N THR A 120 9.69 22.94 -4.96
CA THR A 120 10.31 21.63 -5.21
C THR A 120 11.83 21.73 -5.34
N GLU A 121 12.54 20.76 -4.78
CA GLU A 121 13.96 20.52 -4.99
C GLU A 121 14.17 19.34 -5.95
N ILE A 122 15.14 19.47 -6.86
CA ILE A 122 15.53 18.43 -7.84
C ILE A 122 16.99 18.07 -7.54
N HIS A 123 17.24 16.81 -7.16
CA HIS A 123 18.57 16.36 -6.66
C HIS A 123 19.28 15.39 -7.62
N GLY A 124 18.87 15.33 -8.88
CA GLY A 124 19.49 14.43 -9.85
C GLY A 124 20.79 14.96 -10.46
N ASP A 125 21.58 14.04 -10.99
CA ASP A 125 22.76 14.37 -11.80
C ASP A 125 22.34 14.92 -13.18
N ASP A 126 23.28 15.56 -13.89
CA ASP A 126 23.10 15.84 -15.31
C ASP A 126 22.94 14.54 -16.10
N PHE A 127 22.02 14.53 -17.06
CA PHE A 127 21.88 13.47 -18.05
C PHE A 127 22.39 13.98 -19.39
N ASN A 128 23.51 13.42 -19.85
CA ASN A 128 24.21 13.85 -21.06
C ASN A 128 24.54 15.37 -21.09
N GLY A 129 25.00 15.91 -19.96
CA GLY A 129 25.38 17.32 -19.86
C GLY A 129 24.22 18.30 -19.66
N GLN A 130 22.99 17.81 -19.54
CA GLN A 130 21.80 18.62 -19.28
C GLN A 130 21.21 18.27 -17.91
N LEU A 131 20.91 19.29 -17.10
CA LEU A 131 20.19 19.12 -15.83
C LEU A 131 18.68 19.18 -16.07
N LEU A 132 17.93 18.39 -15.31
CA LEU A 132 16.48 18.56 -15.24
C LEU A 132 16.15 19.82 -14.45
N THR A 133 15.33 20.69 -15.02
CA THR A 133 14.91 21.95 -14.40
C THR A 133 13.39 22.02 -14.25
N LYS A 134 12.91 22.96 -13.43
CA LYS A 134 11.47 23.19 -13.23
C LYS A 134 10.80 23.66 -14.52
N GLU A 135 11.51 24.44 -15.33
CA GLU A 135 11.04 24.95 -16.61
C GLU A 135 10.84 23.80 -17.62
N ILE A 136 11.71 22.77 -17.59
CA ILE A 136 11.50 21.56 -18.38
C ILE A 136 10.24 20.83 -17.91
N LEU A 137 10.06 20.64 -16.60
CA LEU A 137 8.86 20.00 -16.06
C LEU A 137 7.57 20.77 -16.39
N GLU A 138 7.63 22.11 -16.39
CA GLU A 138 6.50 22.95 -16.77
C GLU A 138 6.19 22.87 -18.28
N LYS A 139 7.23 22.98 -19.12
CA LYS A 139 7.12 22.85 -20.58
C LYS A 139 6.50 21.50 -20.99
N GLU A 140 6.87 20.42 -20.31
CA GLU A 140 6.40 19.06 -20.59
C GLU A 140 5.05 18.72 -19.94
N ASP A 141 4.37 19.69 -19.29
CA ASP A 141 3.12 19.49 -18.53
C ASP A 141 3.22 18.39 -17.46
N LEU A 142 4.41 18.27 -16.86
CA LEU A 142 4.74 17.34 -15.78
C LEU A 142 4.70 18.01 -14.40
N ILE A 143 4.12 19.20 -14.29
CA ILE A 143 3.87 19.88 -13.01
C ILE A 143 2.96 19.04 -12.09
N PRO A 144 2.92 19.30 -10.77
CA PRO A 144 1.98 18.63 -9.86
C PRO A 144 0.53 18.80 -10.34
N LYS A 145 -0.23 17.72 -10.53
CA LYS A 145 -1.65 17.78 -10.94
C LYS A 145 -2.59 17.15 -9.91
N TYR A 146 -2.12 16.14 -9.21
CA TYR A 146 -2.90 15.40 -8.24
C TYR A 146 -2.22 15.43 -6.89
N LYS A 147 -2.99 15.41 -5.80
CA LYS A 147 -2.51 15.27 -4.43
C LYS A 147 -3.09 14.02 -3.80
N ILE A 148 -2.24 13.27 -3.13
CA ILE A 148 -2.63 12.16 -2.26
C ILE A 148 -1.95 12.30 -0.90
N GLY A 149 -2.68 11.98 0.17
CA GLY A 149 -2.10 11.77 1.49
C GLY A 149 -1.67 10.30 1.61
N MET A 150 -0.41 10.05 1.97
CA MET A 150 0.09 8.68 2.13
C MET A 150 0.07 8.22 3.59
N ASP A 151 0.40 9.13 4.52
CA ASP A 151 0.33 8.97 5.98
C ASP A 151 0.03 10.35 6.63
N ASN A 152 -0.02 10.44 7.97
CA ASN A 152 -0.39 11.69 8.68
C ASN A 152 0.53 12.89 8.39
N SER A 153 1.76 12.66 7.92
CA SER A 153 2.79 13.70 7.77
C SER A 153 3.34 13.83 6.34
N VAL A 154 2.91 12.99 5.39
CA VAL A 154 3.50 12.97 4.04
C VAL A 154 2.42 13.15 2.98
N ASN A 155 2.55 14.23 2.22
CA ASN A 155 1.78 14.44 1.00
C ASN A 155 2.63 14.01 -0.21
N CYS A 156 1.99 13.40 -1.19
CA CYS A 156 2.60 13.18 -2.49
C CYS A 156 1.76 13.89 -3.54
N TYR A 157 2.41 14.74 -4.34
CA TYR A 157 1.79 15.34 -5.51
C TYR A 157 2.29 14.61 -6.76
N LEU A 158 1.40 14.31 -7.70
CA LEU A 158 1.69 13.48 -8.86
C LEU A 158 1.45 14.25 -10.16
N SER A 159 2.38 14.14 -11.10
CA SER A 159 2.21 14.62 -12.47
C SER A 159 1.27 13.72 -13.30
N LYS A 160 1.09 14.06 -14.58
CA LYS A 160 0.59 13.11 -15.58
C LYS A 160 1.60 11.99 -15.82
N GLY A 161 1.11 10.86 -16.33
CA GLY A 161 1.96 9.77 -16.80
C GLY A 161 2.55 10.05 -18.18
N TYR A 162 3.82 9.71 -18.35
CA TYR A 162 4.53 9.86 -19.61
C TYR A 162 5.25 8.56 -20.02
N ASP A 163 5.42 8.36 -21.32
CA ASP A 163 6.09 7.19 -21.90
C ASP A 163 7.62 7.36 -21.83
N ILE A 164 8.30 6.42 -21.17
CA ILE A 164 9.78 6.36 -21.11
C ILE A 164 10.36 5.30 -22.06
N GLY A 165 9.54 4.75 -22.95
CA GLY A 165 9.91 3.73 -23.92
C GLY A 165 9.78 2.30 -23.38
N GLN A 166 9.93 1.33 -24.29
CA GLN A 166 9.86 -0.11 -23.98
C GLN A 166 8.57 -0.54 -23.25
N GLY A 167 7.47 0.18 -23.49
CA GLY A 167 6.18 -0.07 -22.87
C GLY A 167 6.14 0.28 -21.37
N ARG A 168 7.06 1.13 -20.90
CA ARG A 168 7.10 1.63 -19.52
C ARG A 168 6.53 3.03 -19.43
N ILE A 169 5.86 3.29 -18.32
CA ILE A 169 5.26 4.58 -17.99
C ILE A 169 5.94 5.07 -16.73
N ALA A 170 6.21 6.36 -16.67
CA ALA A 170 6.69 7.05 -15.48
C ALA A 170 5.79 8.23 -15.10
N VAL A 171 5.95 8.70 -13.87
CA VAL A 171 5.40 9.95 -13.35
C VAL A 171 6.49 10.66 -12.56
N ILE A 172 6.39 11.99 -12.50
CA ILE A 172 7.14 12.79 -11.54
C ILE A 172 6.27 12.94 -10.30
N ALA A 173 6.76 12.41 -9.20
CA ALA A 173 6.19 12.61 -7.88
C ALA A 173 6.92 13.75 -7.17
N TYR A 174 6.17 14.56 -6.45
CA TYR A 174 6.65 15.66 -5.62
C TYR A 174 6.29 15.30 -4.18
N VAL A 175 7.24 14.77 -3.43
CA VAL A 175 6.99 14.24 -2.09
C VAL A 175 7.28 15.33 -1.07
N GLU A 176 6.26 15.72 -0.30
CA GLU A 176 6.39 16.70 0.78
C GLU A 176 6.50 15.98 2.13
N LYS A 177 7.67 16.13 2.75
CA LYS A 177 7.97 15.63 4.10
C LYS A 177 8.72 16.72 4.87
N ASP A 178 8.30 16.98 6.11
CA ASP A 178 8.92 17.98 7.00
C ASP A 178 9.03 19.37 6.35
N GLY A 179 8.03 19.74 5.55
CA GLY A 179 7.93 21.04 4.85
C GLY A 179 8.80 21.17 3.58
N LYS A 180 9.63 20.18 3.27
CA LYS A 180 10.45 20.11 2.05
C LYS A 180 9.74 19.29 0.99
N ILE A 181 9.85 19.70 -0.27
CA ILE A 181 9.25 19.02 -1.42
C ILE A 181 10.36 18.53 -2.34
N LYS A 182 10.44 17.22 -2.61
CA LYS A 182 11.44 16.63 -3.51
C LYS A 182 10.78 16.04 -4.75
N ALA A 183 11.36 16.28 -5.92
CA ALA A 183 10.98 15.58 -7.15
C ALA A 183 11.59 14.17 -7.19
N CYS A 184 10.77 13.16 -7.48
CA CYS A 184 11.14 11.76 -7.54
C CYS A 184 10.54 11.11 -8.79
N SER A 185 11.33 10.30 -9.50
CA SER A 185 10.82 9.52 -10.62
C SER A 185 10.22 8.22 -10.13
N TYR A 186 8.93 8.03 -10.39
CA TYR A 186 8.27 6.74 -10.21
C TYR A 186 7.98 6.11 -11.57
N TYR A 187 8.14 4.80 -11.68
CA TYR A 187 7.89 4.06 -12.91
C TYR A 187 7.18 2.75 -12.65
N ARG A 188 6.43 2.28 -13.64
CA ARG A 188 5.80 0.97 -13.54
C ARG A 188 6.73 -0.14 -14.03
N SER A 189 6.95 -1.13 -13.17
CA SER A 189 7.71 -2.33 -13.50
C SER A 189 6.95 -3.18 -14.52
N ASN A 190 7.60 -3.56 -15.62
CA ASN A 190 7.01 -4.47 -16.60
C ASN A 190 6.86 -5.89 -16.03
N SER A 191 7.83 -6.37 -15.24
CA SER A 191 7.87 -7.75 -14.75
C SER A 191 6.90 -7.98 -13.60
N GLN A 192 6.73 -7.04 -12.68
CA GLN A 192 5.85 -7.21 -11.52
C GLN A 192 4.47 -6.55 -11.71
N GLY A 193 4.37 -5.60 -12.63
CA GLY A 193 3.16 -4.79 -12.82
C GLY A 193 2.96 -3.70 -11.77
N VAL A 194 3.84 -3.59 -10.76
CA VAL A 194 3.76 -2.58 -9.69
C VAL A 194 4.60 -1.34 -9.98
N TRP A 195 4.26 -0.21 -9.36
CA TRP A 195 5.02 1.02 -9.40
C TRP A 195 6.22 0.99 -8.46
N ARG A 196 7.32 1.61 -8.88
CA ARG A 196 8.58 1.66 -8.16
C ARG A 196 9.20 3.05 -8.23
N TYR A 197 10.00 3.36 -7.22
CA TYR A 197 10.92 4.49 -7.23
C TYR A 197 12.20 4.16 -8.00
N LEU A 198 12.79 5.15 -8.67
CA LEU A 198 14.10 5.04 -9.31
C LEU A 198 15.19 5.59 -8.36
N PRO A 199 15.99 4.73 -7.70
CA PRO A 199 16.98 5.18 -6.71
C PRO A 199 18.29 5.64 -7.32
N ASP A 200 18.65 5.12 -8.48
CA ASP A 200 19.82 5.49 -9.28
C ASP A 200 19.70 4.87 -10.69
N TYR A 201 20.70 5.11 -11.54
CA TYR A 201 20.77 4.55 -12.89
C TYR A 201 22.21 4.43 -13.40
N THR A 202 22.41 3.63 -14.44
CA THR A 202 23.65 3.63 -15.23
C THR A 202 23.39 4.04 -16.68
N VAL A 203 24.41 4.60 -17.31
CA VAL A 203 24.41 4.94 -18.74
C VAL A 203 25.36 4.02 -19.51
N ASN A 204 25.05 3.76 -20.78
CA ASN A 204 26.00 3.10 -21.69
C ASN A 204 26.93 4.13 -22.34
N GLU A 205 27.87 3.63 -23.15
CA GLU A 205 28.86 4.46 -23.87
C GLU A 205 28.22 5.50 -24.81
N ASN A 206 26.97 5.27 -25.24
CA ASN A 206 26.22 6.20 -26.10
C ASN A 206 25.38 7.20 -25.29
N GLY A 207 25.57 7.28 -23.96
CA GLY A 207 24.81 8.17 -23.09
C GLY A 207 23.35 7.78 -22.87
N LYS A 208 22.91 6.60 -23.32
CA LYS A 208 21.54 6.12 -23.07
C LYS A 208 21.45 5.39 -21.75
N MET A 209 20.29 5.45 -21.10
CA MET A 209 20.08 4.72 -19.87
C MET A 209 20.16 3.21 -20.13
N LYS A 210 21.09 2.55 -19.46
CA LYS A 210 21.34 1.10 -19.63
C LYS A 210 20.57 0.28 -18.61
N TRP A 211 20.56 0.72 -17.36
CA TRP A 211 20.00 -0.03 -16.25
C TRP A 211 19.43 0.91 -15.20
N TYR A 212 18.31 0.48 -14.60
CA TYR A 212 17.63 1.20 -13.53
C TYR A 212 18.07 0.58 -12.22
N GLY A 213 18.48 1.42 -11.28
CA GLY A 213 18.84 1.06 -9.93
C GLY A 213 17.88 0.08 -9.31
N LYS A 214 18.41 -0.98 -8.69
CA LYS A 214 17.63 -1.92 -7.88
C LYS A 214 17.71 -1.59 -6.38
N GLY A 215 18.40 -0.52 -5.98
CA GLY A 215 18.61 -0.17 -4.57
C GLY A 215 19.19 -1.34 -3.78
N TYR A 216 18.65 -1.58 -2.59
CA TYR A 216 18.97 -2.75 -1.75
C TYR A 216 18.27 -4.04 -2.19
N GLY A 217 17.39 -3.98 -3.18
CA GLY A 217 16.55 -5.06 -3.66
C GLY A 217 15.33 -4.50 -4.38
N GLU A 218 14.76 -5.22 -5.34
CA GLU A 218 13.63 -4.68 -6.13
C GLU A 218 12.40 -4.39 -5.26
N GLU A 219 12.19 -5.16 -4.20
CA GLU A 219 11.16 -4.99 -3.18
C GLU A 219 11.32 -3.69 -2.41
N SER A 220 12.57 -3.26 -2.14
CA SER A 220 12.88 -2.01 -1.44
C SER A 220 12.46 -0.74 -2.19
N LEU A 221 12.16 -0.89 -3.49
CA LEU A 221 11.75 0.21 -4.37
C LEU A 221 10.24 0.26 -4.59
N THR A 222 9.50 -0.72 -4.08
CA THR A 222 8.07 -0.85 -4.32
C THR A 222 7.33 0.26 -3.57
N LEU A 223 6.54 1.05 -4.30
CA LEU A 223 5.78 2.15 -3.69
C LEU A 223 4.70 1.62 -2.74
N PRO A 224 4.33 2.39 -1.71
CA PRO A 224 3.23 2.04 -0.81
C PRO A 224 1.91 1.78 -1.55
N ILE A 225 1.08 0.88 -1.03
CA ILE A 225 -0.22 0.45 -1.57
C ILE A 225 -1.13 1.64 -1.91
N VAL A 226 -1.16 2.67 -1.05
CA VAL A 226 -1.95 3.88 -1.29
C VAL A 226 -1.50 4.59 -2.57
N THR A 227 -0.19 4.69 -2.78
CA THR A 227 0.44 5.30 -3.96
C THR A 227 0.23 4.43 -5.20
N GLN A 228 0.39 3.12 -5.08
CA GLN A 228 0.13 2.14 -6.15
C GLN A 228 -1.29 2.29 -6.71
N LYS A 229 -2.27 2.31 -5.80
CA LYS A 229 -3.69 2.44 -6.13
C LYS A 229 -4.03 3.82 -6.68
N ALA A 230 -3.42 4.88 -6.14
CA ALA A 230 -3.58 6.24 -6.66
C ALA A 230 -3.10 6.34 -8.11
N LEU A 231 -1.89 5.84 -8.38
CA LEU A 231 -1.29 5.85 -9.72
C LEU A 231 -2.12 5.04 -10.71
N SER A 232 -2.60 3.85 -10.33
CA SER A 232 -3.54 3.09 -11.17
C SER A 232 -4.78 3.92 -11.54
N LYS A 233 -5.45 4.56 -10.55
CA LYS A 233 -6.64 5.38 -10.81
C LYS A 233 -6.37 6.59 -11.70
N ILE A 234 -5.26 7.29 -11.47
CA ILE A 234 -4.88 8.47 -12.26
C ILE A 234 -4.58 8.05 -13.70
N ILE A 235 -3.75 7.03 -13.86
CA ILE A 235 -3.25 6.61 -15.17
C ILE A 235 -4.31 5.90 -16.01
N SER A 236 -5.19 5.10 -15.41
CA SER A 236 -6.26 4.42 -16.17
C SER A 236 -7.27 5.36 -16.82
N ASN A 237 -7.37 6.62 -16.37
CA ASN A 237 -8.35 7.59 -16.86
C ASN A 237 -7.75 8.68 -17.75
N LEU A 238 -6.44 8.66 -17.99
CA LEU A 238 -5.73 9.76 -18.64
C LEU A 238 -4.84 9.27 -19.78
N PRO A 239 -4.65 10.08 -20.83
CA PRO A 239 -3.69 9.77 -21.87
C PRO A 239 -2.27 9.78 -21.30
N ILE A 240 -1.48 8.78 -21.67
CA ILE A 240 -0.03 8.81 -21.46
C ILE A 240 0.58 9.78 -22.48
N ILE A 241 1.26 10.80 -21.99
CA ILE A 241 1.86 11.81 -22.85
C ILE A 241 3.21 11.34 -23.37
N LYS A 242 3.59 11.87 -24.54
CA LYS A 242 4.97 11.79 -25.04
C LYS A 242 5.61 13.15 -24.80
N THR A 243 6.82 13.15 -24.28
CA THR A 243 7.56 14.37 -23.99
C THR A 243 8.28 14.86 -25.25
N GLU A 244 8.46 16.18 -25.39
CA GLU A 244 9.28 16.77 -26.44
C GLU A 244 10.77 16.65 -26.11
N GLU A 245 11.12 16.95 -24.85
CA GLU A 245 12.43 16.65 -24.28
C GLU A 245 12.65 15.14 -24.15
N SER A 246 13.92 14.74 -24.00
CA SER A 246 14.30 13.34 -23.79
C SER A 246 13.58 12.76 -22.56
N PRO A 247 12.76 11.70 -22.70
CA PRO A 247 12.13 11.04 -21.55
C PRO A 247 13.17 10.53 -20.54
N GLU A 248 14.36 10.15 -21.00
CA GLU A 248 15.47 9.71 -20.14
C GLU A 248 16.05 10.86 -19.31
N LEU A 249 16.11 12.09 -19.85
CA LEU A 249 16.55 13.26 -19.07
C LEU A 249 15.58 13.52 -17.91
N ILE A 250 14.29 13.50 -18.20
CA ILE A 250 13.24 13.73 -17.19
C ILE A 250 13.26 12.60 -16.15
N PHE A 251 13.35 11.36 -16.61
CA PHE A 251 13.33 10.19 -15.73
C PHE A 251 14.58 10.10 -14.85
N ALA A 252 15.77 10.28 -15.42
CA ALA A 252 17.03 10.21 -14.69
C ALA A 252 17.30 11.45 -13.84
N GLY A 253 16.84 12.62 -14.28
CA GLY A 253 17.18 13.92 -13.69
C GLY A 253 16.62 14.18 -12.29
N THR A 254 15.85 13.25 -11.72
CA THR A 254 15.43 13.30 -10.31
C THR A 254 16.33 12.47 -9.38
N THR A 255 17.30 11.75 -9.92
CA THR A 255 18.16 10.82 -9.18
C THR A 255 19.62 10.86 -9.68
N LYS A 256 20.53 10.17 -8.99
CA LYS A 256 21.97 10.19 -9.27
C LYS A 256 22.41 9.00 -10.12
N LYS A 257 23.53 9.16 -10.80
CA LYS A 257 24.21 8.05 -11.47
C LYS A 257 24.75 7.08 -10.41
N PHE A 258 24.65 5.79 -10.67
CA PHE A 258 25.16 4.74 -9.78
C PHE A 258 26.62 5.00 -9.39
N GLY A 259 26.95 4.77 -8.11
CA GLY A 259 28.27 5.04 -7.53
C GLY A 259 28.43 6.47 -7.00
N LYS A 260 27.54 7.40 -7.35
CA LYS A 260 27.36 8.66 -6.64
C LYS A 260 26.17 8.48 -5.71
N PHE A 261 26.42 8.16 -4.45
CA PHE A 261 25.35 7.86 -3.49
C PHE A 261 24.28 8.97 -3.48
N ASP A 262 23.03 8.59 -3.82
CA ASP A 262 21.87 9.41 -3.47
C ASP A 262 21.67 9.26 -1.97
N ALA A 263 21.99 10.32 -1.23
CA ALA A 263 21.95 10.28 0.23
C ALA A 263 20.55 9.86 0.69
N ASP A 264 19.50 10.38 0.07
CA ASP A 264 18.16 10.25 0.63
C ASP A 264 17.66 8.80 0.64
N TYR A 265 17.71 8.08 -0.49
CA TYR A 265 17.26 6.68 -0.49
C TYR A 265 18.13 5.79 0.40
N TYR A 266 19.45 5.89 0.27
CA TYR A 266 20.40 5.02 0.96
C TYR A 266 20.60 5.38 2.45
N GLU A 267 20.21 6.58 2.89
CA GLU A 267 20.22 6.98 4.31
C GLU A 267 18.86 6.77 4.98
N GLU A 268 17.75 6.99 4.26
CA GLU A 268 16.41 6.93 4.85
C GLU A 268 15.80 5.51 4.79
N THR A 269 16.15 4.71 3.78
CA THR A 269 15.67 3.32 3.64
C THR A 269 16.63 2.38 4.32
N LYS A 270 16.12 1.42 5.11
CA LYS A 270 16.98 0.41 5.73
C LYS A 270 17.62 -0.49 4.68
N GLU A 271 18.94 -0.63 4.75
CA GLU A 271 19.71 -1.58 3.94
C GLU A 271 19.24 -3.02 4.15
N GLU A 272 19.11 -3.44 5.41
CA GLU A 272 18.64 -4.80 5.73
C GLU A 272 17.12 -4.92 5.57
N SER A 273 16.72 -5.89 4.75
CA SER A 273 15.32 -6.29 4.61
C SER A 273 14.78 -6.95 5.87
N LYS A 274 13.48 -6.77 6.11
CA LYS A 274 12.75 -7.67 7.00
C LYS A 274 12.43 -8.94 6.24
N LYS A 275 12.84 -10.08 6.81
CA LYS A 275 12.61 -11.40 6.24
C LYS A 275 11.33 -11.99 6.80
N LEU A 276 10.55 -12.64 5.95
CA LEU A 276 9.45 -13.48 6.35
C LEU A 276 9.99 -14.77 6.98
N SER A 277 9.26 -15.30 7.94
CA SER A 277 9.68 -16.50 8.63
C SER A 277 9.59 -17.72 7.71
N ASN A 278 10.52 -18.67 7.90
CA ASN A 278 10.58 -19.97 7.22
C ASN A 278 10.85 -19.93 5.70
N LEU A 279 11.16 -18.75 5.13
CA LEU A 279 11.64 -18.66 3.77
C LEU A 279 13.16 -18.84 3.70
N ASN A 280 13.62 -19.40 2.58
CA ASN A 280 15.04 -19.54 2.30
C ASN A 280 15.55 -18.36 1.48
N TYR A 281 16.55 -17.67 2.01
CA TYR A 281 17.14 -16.46 1.42
C TYR A 281 18.62 -16.64 1.06
N LYS A 282 19.18 -17.83 1.23
CA LYS A 282 20.62 -18.10 1.09
C LYS A 282 20.98 -18.94 -0.13
N GLU A 283 19.99 -19.44 -0.86
CA GLU A 283 20.22 -20.34 -1.98
C GLU A 283 20.29 -19.59 -3.30
N GLU A 284 21.23 -20.01 -4.15
CA GLU A 284 21.35 -19.53 -5.53
C GLU A 284 20.22 -20.06 -6.43
N ARG A 285 19.43 -21.02 -5.92
CA ARG A 285 18.40 -21.75 -6.66
C ARG A 285 17.01 -21.45 -6.14
N LYS A 286 16.01 -21.70 -6.99
CA LYS A 286 14.59 -21.59 -6.62
C LYS A 286 14.22 -22.64 -5.57
N THR A 287 13.68 -22.19 -4.45
CA THR A 287 13.08 -23.04 -3.43
C THR A 287 11.93 -23.84 -4.06
N PRO A 288 11.85 -25.17 -3.88
CA PRO A 288 10.71 -25.93 -4.38
C PRO A 288 9.38 -25.33 -3.88
N PRO A 289 8.38 -25.12 -4.75
CA PRO A 289 7.26 -24.23 -4.43
C PRO A 289 6.40 -24.73 -3.26
N GLU A 290 6.31 -26.04 -3.05
CA GLU A 290 5.64 -26.66 -1.90
C GLU A 290 6.34 -26.43 -0.54
N GLN A 291 7.64 -26.07 -0.55
CA GLN A 291 8.42 -25.77 0.64
C GLN A 291 8.33 -24.29 1.06
N ILE A 292 7.79 -23.42 0.19
CA ILE A 292 7.58 -22.00 0.49
C ILE A 292 6.39 -21.87 1.44
N GLN A 293 6.69 -21.80 2.74
CA GLN A 293 5.69 -21.72 3.80
C GLN A 293 6.00 -20.55 4.73
N LEU A 294 4.96 -19.84 5.14
CA LEU A 294 5.07 -18.76 6.14
C LEU A 294 4.66 -19.28 7.52
N LYS A 295 5.05 -18.56 8.58
CA LYS A 295 4.38 -18.73 9.87
C LYS A 295 2.91 -18.37 9.76
N LYS A 296 2.07 -19.03 10.54
CA LYS A 296 0.61 -18.87 10.49
C LYS A 296 0.21 -17.40 10.68
N GLU A 297 0.87 -16.68 11.57
CA GLU A 297 0.59 -15.28 11.92
C GLU A 297 0.92 -14.33 10.76
N GLU A 298 1.94 -14.64 9.98
CA GLU A 298 2.39 -13.87 8.81
C GLU A 298 1.57 -14.18 7.55
N THR A 299 0.79 -15.28 7.52
CA THR A 299 -0.05 -15.59 6.35
C THR A 299 -1.16 -14.54 6.15
N PRO A 300 -1.56 -14.24 4.91
CA PRO A 300 -2.68 -13.37 4.61
C PRO A 300 -3.99 -13.85 5.23
N ASP A 301 -4.81 -12.90 5.67
CA ASP A 301 -6.21 -13.11 5.97
C ASP A 301 -7.07 -12.82 4.74
N PHE A 302 -7.34 -13.87 3.96
CA PHE A 302 -8.17 -13.76 2.74
C PHE A 302 -9.66 -13.47 3.01
N SER A 303 -10.10 -13.45 4.27
CA SER A 303 -11.45 -13.01 4.62
C SER A 303 -11.62 -11.49 4.49
N THR A 304 -10.52 -10.72 4.61
CA THR A 304 -10.54 -9.26 4.63
C THR A 304 -9.77 -8.69 3.44
N VAL A 305 -10.47 -8.03 2.50
CA VAL A 305 -9.84 -7.28 1.41
C VAL A 305 -9.60 -5.85 1.87
N LEU A 306 -8.33 -5.45 2.05
CA LEU A 306 -7.97 -4.09 2.41
C LEU A 306 -8.10 -3.13 1.24
N ALA A 307 -7.71 -3.55 0.04
CA ALA A 307 -7.85 -2.74 -1.15
C ALA A 307 -7.97 -3.62 -2.38
N ASN A 308 -8.62 -3.10 -3.42
CA ASN A 308 -8.56 -3.66 -4.75
C ASN A 308 -8.56 -2.55 -5.81
N TRP A 309 -7.96 -2.85 -6.96
CA TRP A 309 -8.00 -2.02 -8.16
C TRP A 309 -7.65 -2.86 -9.39
N GLU A 310 -7.77 -2.25 -10.56
CA GLU A 310 -7.34 -2.85 -11.83
C GLU A 310 -6.34 -1.93 -12.50
N GLU A 311 -5.41 -2.49 -13.27
CA GLU A 311 -4.54 -1.71 -14.14
C GLU A 311 -4.18 -2.48 -15.41
N VAL A 312 -3.62 -1.78 -16.41
CA VAL A 312 -3.23 -2.38 -17.68
C VAL A 312 -1.74 -2.24 -17.87
N THR A 313 -1.00 -3.35 -17.92
CA THR A 313 0.45 -3.39 -18.09
C THR A 313 0.82 -3.91 -19.49
N SER A 314 2.02 -3.58 -19.96
CA SER A 314 2.53 -4.04 -21.26
C SER A 314 2.73 -5.55 -21.31
N LEU A 315 3.20 -6.16 -20.20
CA LEU A 315 3.50 -7.59 -20.13
C LEU A 315 2.25 -8.44 -19.86
N TYR A 316 1.38 -8.03 -18.94
CA TYR A 316 0.24 -8.84 -18.50
C TYR A 316 -1.10 -8.44 -19.15
N GLY A 317 -1.16 -7.28 -19.82
CA GLY A 317 -2.44 -6.69 -20.19
C GLY A 317 -3.18 -6.23 -18.94
N LYS A 318 -4.50 -6.46 -18.90
CA LYS A 318 -5.32 -6.13 -17.74
C LYS A 318 -4.99 -7.05 -16.57
N ILE A 319 -4.68 -6.47 -15.42
CA ILE A 319 -4.50 -7.14 -14.15
C ILE A 319 -5.48 -6.57 -13.12
N SER A 320 -5.94 -7.43 -12.23
CA SER A 320 -6.66 -7.09 -11.01
C SER A 320 -5.71 -7.27 -9.84
N ILE A 321 -5.75 -6.36 -8.88
CA ILE A 321 -4.90 -6.38 -7.70
C ILE A 321 -5.80 -6.38 -6.47
N GLU A 322 -5.54 -7.29 -5.55
CA GLU A 322 -6.18 -7.36 -4.24
C GLU A 322 -5.13 -7.33 -3.13
N VAL A 323 -5.42 -6.59 -2.07
CA VAL A 323 -4.52 -6.44 -0.91
C VAL A 323 -5.16 -7.07 0.31
N PHE A 324 -4.40 -7.91 1.02
CA PHE A 324 -4.83 -8.59 2.24
C PHE A 324 -3.88 -8.25 3.39
N PRO A 325 -4.39 -8.08 4.63
CA PRO A 325 -3.52 -8.02 5.79
C PRO A 325 -2.94 -9.41 6.08
N SER A 326 -1.79 -9.51 6.73
CA SER A 326 -1.43 -10.73 7.47
C SER A 326 -2.40 -10.97 8.63
N LYS A 327 -2.46 -12.20 9.15
CA LYS A 327 -3.32 -12.54 10.30
C LYS A 327 -2.94 -11.80 11.59
N ASP A 328 -1.69 -11.38 11.73
CA ASP A 328 -1.24 -10.48 12.81
C ASP A 328 -1.46 -8.98 12.51
N GLY A 329 -1.83 -8.62 11.27
CA GLY A 329 -2.08 -7.25 10.82
C GLY A 329 -0.82 -6.40 10.59
N ILE A 330 0.37 -6.97 10.68
CA ILE A 330 1.64 -6.24 10.53
C ILE A 330 2.00 -6.00 9.05
N LEU A 331 1.65 -6.95 8.19
CA LEU A 331 2.00 -6.97 6.78
C LEU A 331 0.77 -6.80 5.90
N LYS A 332 0.99 -6.35 4.67
CA LYS A 332 -0.02 -6.25 3.62
C LYS A 332 0.52 -6.92 2.36
N PHE A 333 -0.19 -7.92 1.86
CA PHE A 333 0.18 -8.70 0.68
C PHE A 333 -0.59 -8.21 -0.54
N MET A 334 0.12 -7.85 -1.60
CA MET A 334 -0.45 -7.42 -2.87
C MET A 334 -0.51 -8.60 -3.85
N PHE A 335 -1.68 -9.20 -4.01
CA PHE A 335 -1.90 -10.27 -4.98
C PHE A 335 -2.32 -9.67 -6.32
N CYS A 336 -1.56 -9.98 -7.35
CA CYS A 336 -1.87 -9.61 -8.73
C CYS A 336 -2.48 -10.82 -9.44
N LYS A 337 -3.52 -10.59 -10.25
CA LYS A 337 -4.16 -11.61 -11.09
C LYS A 337 -4.40 -11.06 -12.49
N ASP A 338 -3.89 -11.73 -13.51
CA ASP A 338 -4.13 -11.33 -14.90
C ASP A 338 -5.44 -11.87 -15.48
N SER A 339 -5.76 -11.47 -16.71
CA SER A 339 -7.01 -11.85 -17.38
C SER A 339 -7.14 -13.34 -17.70
N VAL A 340 -6.05 -14.11 -17.69
CA VAL A 340 -6.07 -15.58 -17.87
C VAL A 340 -6.03 -16.33 -16.54
N GLY A 341 -6.05 -15.60 -15.42
CA GLY A 341 -6.19 -16.17 -14.08
C GLY A 341 -4.88 -16.56 -13.40
N ARG A 342 -3.73 -16.15 -13.94
CA ARG A 342 -2.44 -16.35 -13.27
C ARG A 342 -2.30 -15.39 -12.12
N VAL A 343 -1.72 -15.86 -11.03
CA VAL A 343 -1.62 -15.15 -9.76
C VAL A 343 -0.17 -15.12 -9.28
N TRP A 344 0.27 -13.96 -8.80
CA TRP A 344 1.55 -13.76 -8.13
C TRP A 344 1.42 -12.71 -7.01
N ILE A 345 2.43 -12.60 -6.16
CA ILE A 345 2.50 -11.54 -5.14
C ILE A 345 3.40 -10.43 -5.69
N GLY A 346 2.80 -9.29 -6.04
CA GLY A 346 3.51 -8.15 -6.63
C GLY A 346 4.32 -7.34 -5.61
N GLY A 347 4.03 -7.49 -4.31
CA GLY A 347 4.77 -6.83 -3.23
C GLY A 347 4.19 -7.14 -1.85
N ILE A 348 5.01 -6.92 -0.83
CA ILE A 348 4.63 -7.06 0.59
C ILE A 348 5.07 -5.79 1.30
N GLU A 349 4.12 -5.12 1.95
CA GLU A 349 4.33 -3.84 2.63
C GLU A 349 4.16 -4.01 4.15
N ASP A 350 4.96 -3.28 4.92
CA ASP A 350 4.72 -3.07 6.35
C ASP A 350 4.22 -1.64 6.65
N ASN A 351 4.01 -1.33 7.94
CA ASN A 351 3.50 -0.03 8.38
C ASN A 351 4.61 0.95 8.80
N SER A 352 5.85 0.77 8.33
CA SER A 352 6.92 1.70 8.68
C SER A 352 6.69 3.11 8.11
N GLU A 353 7.30 4.11 8.73
CA GLU A 353 7.16 5.51 8.30
C GLU A 353 7.55 5.73 6.84
N ILE A 354 6.78 6.55 6.11
CA ILE A 354 7.13 6.98 4.76
C ILE A 354 8.23 8.04 4.77
N GLN A 355 9.20 7.88 3.86
CA GLN A 355 10.40 8.70 3.74
C GLN A 355 10.26 9.78 2.65
N SER A 356 11.29 10.62 2.49
CA SER A 356 11.25 11.75 1.53
C SER A 356 11.16 11.29 0.07
N THR A 357 11.51 10.04 -0.21
CA THR A 357 11.34 9.39 -1.52
C THR A 357 9.91 8.88 -1.77
N GLY A 358 9.04 8.92 -0.74
CA GLY A 358 7.70 8.32 -0.74
C GLY A 358 7.69 6.80 -0.55
N LEU A 359 8.84 6.18 -0.27
CA LEU A 359 8.96 4.78 0.11
C LEU A 359 8.77 4.57 1.61
N ARG A 360 8.44 3.34 2.00
CA ARG A 360 8.47 2.89 3.41
C ARG A 360 9.93 2.80 3.90
N LYS A 361 10.18 3.16 5.16
CA LYS A 361 11.50 3.10 5.80
C LYS A 361 12.08 1.68 5.78
N THR A 362 11.23 0.69 6.04
CA THR A 362 11.59 -0.72 5.96
C THR A 362 10.85 -1.39 4.83
N TRP A 363 11.46 -2.44 4.30
CA TRP A 363 10.92 -3.22 3.21
C TRP A 363 10.98 -4.70 3.55
N ILE A 364 10.11 -5.47 2.92
CA ILE A 364 9.99 -6.91 3.13
C ILE A 364 10.62 -7.62 1.95
N ASP A 365 11.57 -8.50 2.23
CA ASP A 365 12.10 -9.41 1.22
C ASP A 365 11.17 -10.64 1.14
N GLY A 366 10.43 -10.71 0.04
CA GLY A 366 9.53 -11.84 -0.24
C GLY A 366 10.26 -13.11 -0.65
N GLY A 367 11.56 -13.05 -0.95
CA GLY A 367 12.31 -14.16 -1.53
C GLY A 367 11.59 -14.75 -2.75
N ASP A 368 11.49 -16.06 -2.82
CA ASP A 368 10.79 -16.72 -3.93
C ASP A 368 9.28 -16.51 -3.95
N LEU A 369 8.68 -16.01 -2.85
CA LEU A 369 7.26 -15.72 -2.79
C LEU A 369 6.86 -14.53 -3.68
N SER A 370 7.76 -13.58 -3.92
CA SER A 370 7.55 -12.43 -4.82
C SER A 370 7.89 -12.73 -6.28
N THR A 371 8.10 -14.01 -6.65
CA THR A 371 8.36 -14.39 -8.06
C THR A 371 7.19 -13.94 -8.96
N PRO A 372 7.44 -13.17 -10.05
CA PRO A 372 6.39 -12.73 -10.97
C PRO A 372 5.88 -13.88 -11.84
N ALA A 373 4.67 -13.76 -12.40
CA ALA A 373 4.12 -14.78 -13.29
C ALA A 373 4.89 -14.91 -14.63
N TYR A 374 5.61 -13.86 -15.03
CA TYR A 374 6.59 -13.90 -16.11
C TYR A 374 7.97 -13.50 -15.59
N GLU A 375 8.91 -14.43 -15.66
CA GLU A 375 10.26 -14.26 -15.10
C GLU A 375 11.33 -14.42 -16.18
N TYR A 376 12.54 -13.93 -15.92
CA TYR A 376 13.69 -14.20 -16.78
C TYR A 376 14.03 -15.69 -16.75
N PRO A 377 14.33 -16.32 -17.91
CA PRO A 377 14.64 -17.75 -17.96
C PRO A 377 15.74 -18.20 -17.00
N ILE A 378 16.77 -17.36 -16.80
CA ILE A 378 17.87 -17.65 -15.88
C ILE A 378 17.47 -17.59 -14.41
N GLN A 379 16.43 -16.82 -14.06
CA GLN A 379 16.01 -16.64 -12.67
C GLN A 379 14.95 -17.66 -12.24
N ILE A 380 14.19 -18.24 -13.17
CA ILE A 380 13.18 -19.27 -12.85
C ILE A 380 13.71 -20.71 -12.96
N GLU A 381 14.90 -20.88 -13.53
CA GLU A 381 15.59 -22.16 -13.67
C GLU A 381 14.70 -23.23 -14.34
N GLU A 382 14.63 -24.44 -13.76
CA GLU A 382 13.86 -25.58 -14.26
C GLU A 382 12.34 -25.41 -14.14
N TYR A 383 11.86 -24.37 -13.45
CA TYR A 383 10.44 -24.11 -13.28
C TYR A 383 9.82 -23.20 -14.34
N GLY A 384 10.58 -22.73 -15.33
CA GLY A 384 10.01 -21.98 -16.45
C GLY A 384 9.19 -22.88 -17.39
N ASN A 385 8.09 -22.37 -17.94
CA ASN A 385 7.36 -23.02 -19.03
C ASN A 385 7.78 -22.46 -20.41
N PRO A 386 8.67 -23.15 -21.16
CA PRO A 386 9.24 -22.62 -22.41
C PRO A 386 8.24 -22.52 -23.55
N GLU A 387 7.04 -23.10 -23.41
CA GLU A 387 5.97 -22.99 -24.41
C GLU A 387 5.24 -21.64 -24.35
N VAL A 388 5.39 -20.90 -23.24
CA VAL A 388 4.70 -19.62 -23.01
C VAL A 388 5.74 -18.52 -22.79
N ILE A 389 6.21 -17.95 -23.90
CA ILE A 389 7.20 -16.88 -23.93
C ILE A 389 6.52 -15.55 -24.23
N LYS A 390 6.91 -14.48 -23.52
CA LYS A 390 6.56 -13.11 -23.85
C LYS A 390 7.80 -12.27 -24.10
N VAL A 391 7.74 -11.41 -25.11
CA VAL A 391 8.80 -10.48 -25.45
C VAL A 391 8.29 -9.06 -25.25
N VAL A 392 8.97 -8.28 -24.40
CA VAL A 392 8.68 -6.86 -24.19
C VAL A 392 9.96 -6.07 -24.45
N GLY A 393 9.94 -5.26 -25.52
CA GLY A 393 11.13 -4.61 -26.03
C GLY A 393 12.16 -5.65 -26.50
N ARG A 394 13.33 -5.66 -25.85
CA ARG A 394 14.42 -6.63 -26.13
C ARG A 394 14.51 -7.74 -25.08
N THR A 395 13.56 -7.80 -24.16
CA THR A 395 13.61 -8.72 -23.03
C THR A 395 12.66 -9.89 -23.26
N MET A 396 13.14 -11.10 -23.04
CA MET A 396 12.37 -12.34 -23.08
C MET A 396 12.01 -12.78 -21.67
N TYR A 397 10.74 -13.06 -21.45
CA TYR A 397 10.20 -13.62 -20.22
C TYR A 397 9.53 -14.96 -20.51
N ILE A 398 9.58 -15.86 -19.52
CA ILE A 398 8.98 -17.19 -19.57
C ILE A 398 7.93 -17.30 -18.46
N ASP A 399 6.84 -18.04 -18.71
CA ASP A 399 5.80 -18.24 -17.71
C ASP A 399 6.34 -19.05 -16.53
N ALA A 400 6.21 -18.50 -15.33
CA ALA A 400 6.55 -19.16 -14.06
C ALA A 400 5.29 -19.74 -13.37
N TYR A 401 4.10 -19.43 -13.87
CA TYR A 401 2.88 -19.73 -13.14
C TYR A 401 2.56 -21.22 -13.10
N GLU A 402 2.57 -21.88 -14.27
CA GLU A 402 2.11 -23.27 -14.39
C GLU A 402 2.98 -24.26 -13.63
N ASN A 403 4.29 -24.02 -13.63
CA ASN A 403 5.27 -24.96 -13.10
C ASN A 403 5.75 -24.59 -11.69
N TYR A 404 5.60 -23.33 -11.28
CA TYR A 404 6.06 -22.80 -9.99
C TYR A 404 4.93 -22.20 -9.14
N LEU A 405 4.42 -21.03 -9.51
CA LEU A 405 3.59 -20.21 -8.61
C LEU A 405 2.30 -20.90 -8.18
N LYS A 406 1.60 -21.57 -9.10
CA LYS A 406 0.35 -22.27 -8.78
C LYS A 406 0.54 -23.40 -7.76
N LYS A 407 1.78 -23.84 -7.54
CA LYS A 407 2.14 -24.90 -6.59
C LYS A 407 2.40 -24.36 -5.18
N ILE A 408 2.69 -23.06 -5.04
CA ILE A 408 2.97 -22.41 -3.76
C ILE A 408 1.72 -22.45 -2.86
N PRO A 409 1.82 -22.95 -1.60
CA PRO A 409 0.68 -23.12 -0.69
C PRO A 409 -0.20 -21.87 -0.52
N ILE A 410 0.39 -20.69 -0.35
CA ILE A 410 -0.35 -19.45 -0.13
C ILE A 410 -1.16 -19.00 -1.36
N ILE A 411 -0.62 -19.26 -2.57
CA ILE A 411 -1.29 -18.95 -3.83
C ILE A 411 -2.46 -19.93 -4.05
N LYS A 412 -2.28 -21.21 -3.70
CA LYS A 412 -3.38 -22.19 -3.70
C LYS A 412 -4.51 -21.79 -2.75
N GLU A 413 -4.18 -21.31 -1.56
CA GLU A 413 -5.18 -20.85 -0.58
C GLU A 413 -5.95 -19.62 -1.10
N TYR A 414 -5.26 -18.66 -1.69
CA TYR A 414 -5.87 -17.52 -2.38
C TYR A 414 -6.86 -17.98 -3.46
N LEU A 415 -6.40 -18.83 -4.39
CA LEU A 415 -7.23 -19.35 -5.49
C LEU A 415 -8.47 -20.08 -4.98
N LYS A 416 -8.30 -20.98 -3.99
CA LYS A 416 -9.42 -21.71 -3.37
C LYS A 416 -10.43 -20.76 -2.74
N THR A 417 -9.97 -19.73 -2.06
CA THR A 417 -10.85 -18.73 -1.43
C THR A 417 -11.63 -17.94 -2.47
N ARG A 418 -11.01 -17.62 -3.62
CA ARG A 418 -11.66 -16.89 -4.71
C ARG A 418 -12.68 -17.73 -5.45
N VAL A 419 -12.36 -18.99 -5.78
CA VAL A 419 -13.32 -19.93 -6.37
C VAL A 419 -14.55 -20.06 -5.48
N LYS A 420 -14.36 -20.22 -4.16
CA LYS A 420 -15.49 -20.29 -3.22
C LYS A 420 -16.34 -19.01 -3.21
N LYS A 421 -15.71 -17.83 -3.20
CA LYS A 421 -16.44 -16.56 -3.26
C LYS A 421 -17.18 -16.37 -4.60
N ASP A 422 -16.58 -16.80 -5.70
CA ASP A 422 -17.19 -16.74 -7.04
C ASP A 422 -18.40 -17.69 -7.12
N GLU A 423 -18.29 -18.91 -6.57
CA GLU A 423 -19.39 -19.87 -6.45
C GLU A 423 -20.51 -19.35 -5.53
N GLU A 424 -20.17 -18.78 -4.37
CA GLU A 424 -21.14 -18.15 -3.45
C GLU A 424 -21.87 -16.98 -4.13
N SER A 425 -21.14 -16.15 -4.88
CA SER A 425 -21.69 -15.03 -5.65
C SER A 425 -22.59 -15.50 -6.80
N ALA A 426 -22.18 -16.53 -7.53
CA ALA A 426 -22.96 -17.14 -8.61
C ALA A 426 -24.25 -17.77 -8.06
N ASN A 427 -24.17 -18.51 -6.94
CA ASN A 427 -25.34 -19.09 -6.27
C ASN A 427 -26.30 -18.00 -5.77
N LYS A 428 -25.79 -16.94 -5.15
CA LYS A 428 -26.60 -15.79 -4.72
C LYS A 428 -27.28 -15.09 -5.92
N THR A 429 -26.61 -15.03 -7.07
CA THR A 429 -27.18 -14.47 -8.32
C THR A 429 -28.32 -15.35 -8.84
N VAL A 430 -28.13 -16.68 -8.85
CA VAL A 430 -29.17 -17.64 -9.26
C VAL A 430 -30.37 -17.59 -8.30
N GLU A 431 -30.13 -17.59 -6.99
CA GLU A 431 -31.18 -17.48 -5.97
C GLU A 431 -31.94 -16.15 -6.10
N SER A 432 -31.24 -15.03 -6.28
CA SER A 432 -31.86 -13.71 -6.49
C SER A 432 -32.74 -13.70 -7.75
N LYS A 433 -32.27 -14.30 -8.85
CA LYS A 433 -33.04 -14.44 -10.09
C LYS A 433 -34.28 -15.31 -9.91
N LEU A 434 -34.18 -16.42 -9.17
CA LEU A 434 -35.33 -17.28 -8.87
C LEU A 434 -36.35 -16.56 -7.98
N THR A 435 -35.91 -15.90 -6.91
CA THR A 435 -36.77 -15.16 -5.98
C THR A 435 -37.53 -14.03 -6.68
N ILE A 436 -36.85 -13.25 -7.53
CA ILE A 436 -37.50 -12.22 -8.37
C ILE A 436 -38.45 -12.87 -9.38
N GLY A 437 -37.98 -13.87 -10.15
CA GLY A 437 -38.75 -14.52 -11.20
C GLY A 437 -40.04 -15.19 -10.70
N ASN A 438 -40.04 -15.71 -9.47
CA ASN A 438 -41.18 -16.41 -8.88
C ASN A 438 -42.27 -15.51 -8.29
N SER A 439 -42.03 -14.19 -8.18
CA SER A 439 -43.00 -13.25 -7.60
C SER A 439 -44.30 -13.19 -8.42
N LYS A 440 -45.48 -13.34 -7.82
CA LYS A 440 -46.76 -13.42 -8.57
C LYS A 440 -47.47 -12.07 -8.72
N ASN A 441 -47.06 -11.08 -7.95
CA ASN A 441 -47.63 -9.74 -7.91
C ASN A 441 -46.57 -8.76 -7.40
N PHE A 442 -46.86 -7.46 -7.47
CA PHE A 442 -45.92 -6.43 -7.04
C PHE A 442 -45.58 -6.50 -5.54
N ILE A 443 -46.50 -6.94 -4.68
CA ILE A 443 -46.24 -7.09 -3.24
C ILE A 443 -45.14 -8.13 -3.01
N GLU A 444 -45.27 -9.31 -3.62
CA GLU A 444 -44.25 -10.36 -3.57
C GLU A 444 -42.92 -9.90 -4.19
N LEU A 445 -42.96 -9.16 -5.29
CA LEU A 445 -41.75 -8.61 -5.91
C LEU A 445 -41.03 -7.63 -4.98
N TYR A 446 -41.77 -6.78 -4.25
CA TYR A 446 -41.16 -5.85 -3.30
C TYR A 446 -40.55 -6.57 -2.10
N GLN A 447 -41.22 -7.60 -1.59
CA GLN A 447 -40.66 -8.46 -0.54
C GLN A 447 -39.39 -9.18 -1.01
N ALA A 448 -39.38 -9.70 -2.24
CA ALA A 448 -38.20 -10.29 -2.86
C ALA A 448 -37.02 -9.29 -2.93
N LEU A 449 -37.28 -8.06 -3.36
CA LEU A 449 -36.25 -7.02 -3.43
C LEU A 449 -35.72 -6.63 -2.05
N GLU A 450 -36.59 -6.55 -1.04
CA GLU A 450 -36.20 -6.30 0.35
C GLU A 450 -35.33 -7.44 0.91
N GLN A 451 -35.68 -8.71 0.63
CA GLN A 451 -34.90 -9.87 1.03
C GLN A 451 -33.50 -9.90 0.41
N ILE A 452 -33.37 -9.51 -0.87
CA ILE A 452 -32.07 -9.49 -1.57
C ILE A 452 -31.24 -8.26 -1.16
N GLY A 453 -31.89 -7.19 -0.68
CA GLY A 453 -31.26 -5.95 -0.21
C GLY A 453 -30.97 -4.93 -1.32
N GLY A 454 -31.36 -5.20 -2.56
CA GLY A 454 -31.10 -4.35 -3.73
C GLY A 454 -30.49 -5.12 -4.91
N VAL A 455 -30.16 -4.42 -5.99
CA VAL A 455 -29.64 -5.02 -7.22
C VAL A 455 -28.56 -4.12 -7.84
N GLN A 456 -27.43 -4.73 -8.24
CA GLN A 456 -26.38 -4.05 -9.00
C GLN A 456 -26.84 -3.83 -10.45
N GLY A 457 -27.09 -2.60 -10.84
CA GLY A 457 -27.30 -2.23 -12.24
C GLY A 457 -25.99 -2.07 -13.00
N SER A 458 -26.09 -1.76 -14.31
CA SER A 458 -24.92 -1.56 -15.17
C SER A 458 -24.04 -0.36 -14.77
N LYS A 459 -24.62 0.64 -14.10
CA LYS A 459 -23.92 1.88 -13.69
C LYS A 459 -23.78 2.07 -12.18
N GLN A 460 -24.72 1.54 -11.40
CA GLN A 460 -24.77 1.76 -9.95
C GLN A 460 -25.55 0.66 -9.27
N PHE A 461 -25.34 0.52 -7.96
CA PHE A 461 -26.19 -0.28 -7.09
C PHE A 461 -27.49 0.46 -6.78
N TYR A 462 -28.62 -0.24 -6.83
CA TYR A 462 -29.91 0.28 -6.42
C TYR A 462 -30.38 -0.45 -5.17
N SER A 463 -30.66 0.28 -4.10
CA SER A 463 -31.26 -0.31 -2.90
C SER A 463 -32.69 -0.81 -3.19
N ALA A 464 -33.20 -1.70 -2.35
CA ALA A 464 -34.57 -2.22 -2.47
C ALA A 464 -35.62 -1.08 -2.52
N SER A 465 -35.45 -0.04 -1.70
CA SER A 465 -36.35 1.12 -1.66
C SER A 465 -36.29 1.96 -2.94
N GLN A 466 -35.09 2.20 -3.49
CA GLN A 466 -34.90 2.89 -4.76
C GLN A 466 -35.56 2.11 -5.92
N LEU A 467 -35.37 0.79 -5.96
CA LEU A 467 -36.01 -0.05 -6.98
C LEU A 467 -37.53 -0.03 -6.87
N LYS A 468 -38.07 -0.12 -5.66
CA LYS A 468 -39.52 -0.03 -5.41
C LYS A 468 -40.12 1.29 -5.92
N ASP A 469 -39.47 2.41 -5.63
CA ASP A 469 -39.90 3.72 -6.15
C ASP A 469 -39.87 3.77 -7.69
N ILE A 470 -38.75 3.36 -8.30
CA ILE A 470 -38.62 3.32 -9.77
C ILE A 470 -39.72 2.44 -10.38
N ILE A 471 -39.96 1.25 -9.82
CA ILE A 471 -40.95 0.29 -10.32
C ILE A 471 -42.37 0.86 -10.18
N GLU A 472 -42.72 1.50 -9.06
CA GLU A 472 -44.03 2.13 -8.87
C GLU A 472 -44.27 3.28 -9.86
N ARG A 473 -43.25 4.10 -10.12
CA ARG A 473 -43.34 5.16 -11.12
C ARG A 473 -43.49 4.61 -12.54
N VAL A 474 -42.81 3.52 -12.87
CA VAL A 474 -43.01 2.80 -14.14
C VAL A 474 -44.42 2.21 -14.24
N ARG A 475 -44.90 1.56 -13.17
CA ARG A 475 -46.24 0.97 -13.08
C ARG A 475 -47.36 2.01 -13.24
N LYS A 476 -47.14 3.26 -12.81
CA LYS A 476 -48.05 4.40 -13.00
C LYS A 476 -47.91 5.09 -14.37
N GLY A 477 -46.95 4.69 -15.19
CA GLY A 477 -46.64 5.32 -16.48
C GLY A 477 -45.85 6.64 -16.38
N GLU A 478 -45.32 6.98 -15.20
CA GLU A 478 -44.52 8.18 -14.97
C GLU A 478 -43.07 8.03 -15.45
N LEU A 479 -42.57 6.79 -15.53
CA LEU A 479 -41.24 6.45 -16.03
C LEU A 479 -41.33 5.36 -17.10
N ASN A 480 -40.35 5.35 -18.02
CA ASN A 480 -40.21 4.30 -19.00
C ASN A 480 -39.62 3.01 -18.37
N ILE A 481 -40.04 1.83 -18.84
CA ILE A 481 -39.55 0.53 -18.35
C ILE A 481 -38.02 0.38 -18.38
N ASN A 482 -37.33 1.11 -19.26
CA ASN A 482 -35.87 1.10 -19.35
C ASN A 482 -35.15 1.66 -18.10
N TYR A 483 -35.87 2.38 -17.22
CA TYR A 483 -35.34 2.81 -15.92
C TYR A 483 -35.19 1.64 -14.92
N VAL A 484 -35.89 0.53 -15.13
CA VAL A 484 -35.70 -0.70 -14.34
C VAL A 484 -34.47 -1.44 -14.87
N THR A 485 -33.54 -1.83 -13.99
CA THR A 485 -32.38 -2.63 -14.38
C THR A 485 -32.80 -4.01 -14.90
N ASN A 486 -32.08 -4.54 -15.90
CA ASN A 486 -32.33 -5.91 -16.37
C ASN A 486 -31.57 -6.98 -15.57
N THR A 487 -30.79 -6.58 -14.56
CA THR A 487 -30.10 -7.51 -13.67
C THR A 487 -31.10 -8.47 -13.02
N HIS A 488 -30.77 -9.76 -13.00
CA HIS A 488 -31.64 -10.84 -12.49
C HIS A 488 -33.01 -10.94 -13.17
N SER A 489 -33.15 -10.46 -14.42
CA SER A 489 -34.43 -10.43 -15.15
C SER A 489 -35.53 -9.60 -14.45
N LEU A 490 -35.13 -8.63 -13.61
CA LEU A 490 -36.07 -7.78 -12.88
C LEU A 490 -36.99 -6.99 -13.82
N ARG A 491 -36.43 -6.42 -14.90
CA ARG A 491 -37.21 -5.66 -15.89
C ARG A 491 -38.29 -6.52 -16.55
N ASP A 492 -37.90 -7.69 -17.05
CA ASP A 492 -38.82 -8.63 -17.69
C ASP A 492 -39.95 -8.99 -16.72
N LYS A 493 -39.60 -9.23 -15.45
CA LYS A 493 -40.58 -9.54 -14.43
C LYS A 493 -41.57 -8.40 -14.16
N VAL A 494 -41.11 -7.16 -14.16
CA VAL A 494 -41.98 -5.98 -14.01
C VAL A 494 -42.94 -5.87 -15.19
N ILE A 495 -42.48 -6.09 -16.43
CA ILE A 495 -43.32 -6.11 -17.63
C ILE A 495 -44.44 -7.14 -17.48
N ASP A 496 -44.11 -8.36 -17.08
CA ASP A 496 -45.09 -9.44 -16.89
C ASP A 496 -46.16 -9.05 -15.86
N LEU A 497 -45.76 -8.48 -14.73
CA LEU A 497 -46.68 -8.08 -13.66
C LEU A 497 -47.60 -6.92 -14.08
N ILE A 498 -47.10 -5.94 -14.85
CA ILE A 498 -47.94 -4.88 -15.42
C ILE A 498 -48.99 -5.48 -16.35
N GLY A 499 -48.58 -6.37 -17.27
CA GLY A 499 -49.51 -7.01 -18.20
C GLY A 499 -50.59 -7.83 -17.48
N ILE A 500 -50.25 -8.52 -16.39
CA ILE A 500 -51.22 -9.25 -15.56
C ILE A 500 -52.22 -8.30 -14.88
N GLU A 501 -51.78 -7.13 -14.41
CA GLU A 501 -52.69 -6.14 -13.81
C GLU A 501 -53.60 -5.49 -14.84
N GLU A 502 -53.11 -5.21 -16.03
CA GLU A 502 -53.91 -4.67 -17.14
C GLU A 502 -55.00 -5.64 -17.59
N LEU A 503 -54.71 -6.94 -17.68
CA LEU A 503 -55.71 -7.97 -18.01
C LEU A 503 -56.80 -8.14 -16.95
N LYS A 504 -56.58 -7.68 -15.71
CA LYS A 504 -57.56 -7.73 -14.62
C LYS A 504 -58.47 -6.50 -14.55
N ARG A 505 -58.12 -5.43 -15.28
CA ARG A 505 -58.95 -4.22 -15.42
C ARG A 505 -59.90 -4.38 -16.59
#